data_AF-A0A2E0RTB5-F1
#
_entry.id   AF-A0A2E0RTB5-F1
#
_cell.length_a   1.000
_cell.length_b   1.000
_cell.length_c   1.000
_cell.angle_alpha   90.00
_cell.angle_beta   90.00
_cell.angle_gamma   90.00
#
_symmetry.space_group_name_H-M   'P 1'
#
loop_
_entity.id
_entity.type
_entity.pdbx_description
1 polymer ?
#
loop_
_entity_poly.entity_id
_entity_poly.type
_entity_poly.pdbx_seq_one_letter_code
_entity_poly.pdbx_strand_id
1 'polypeptide(L)'
;MSVRRLAELADVSNPYLSQIERGLRKPSAEILQQVAQALKISVETLYVKAGILPDGDRRTSTVREAIEADEYLTDDQKRALVNVYDSFLASG
;
A
#
# COMPACT_ATOMS: atom_id res chain seq x y z
N MET A 1 1.21 -15.08 16.36
CA MET A 1 0.26 -16.08 15.83
C MET A 1 1.04 -17.02 14.90
N SER A 2 0.83 -18.33 14.92
CA SER A 2 1.62 -19.27 14.09
C SER A 2 1.03 -19.43 12.67
N VAL A 3 1.86 -19.80 11.69
CA VAL A 3 1.43 -20.07 10.30
C VAL A 3 0.40 -21.19 10.24
N ARG A 4 0.55 -22.21 11.11
CA ARG A 4 -0.42 -23.29 11.26
C ARG A 4 -1.78 -22.77 11.69
N ARG A 5 -1.81 -21.88 12.67
CA ARG A 5 -3.05 -21.26 13.12
C ARG A 5 -3.62 -20.30 12.07
N LEU A 6 -2.79 -19.62 11.28
CA LEU A 6 -3.26 -18.78 10.18
C LEU A 6 -3.95 -19.62 9.11
N ALA A 7 -3.31 -20.73 8.72
CA ALA A 7 -3.82 -21.67 7.73
C ALA A 7 -5.21 -22.19 8.13
N GLU A 8 -5.38 -22.58 9.39
CA GLU A 8 -6.68 -23.00 9.95
C GLU A 8 -7.73 -21.87 9.89
N LEU A 9 -7.36 -20.64 10.26
CA LEU A 9 -8.30 -19.50 10.28
C LEU A 9 -8.64 -18.98 8.88
N ALA A 10 -7.74 -19.12 7.93
CA ALA A 10 -7.92 -18.67 6.55
C ALA A 10 -8.54 -19.75 5.65
N ASP A 11 -8.77 -20.96 6.16
CA ASP A 11 -9.20 -22.12 5.39
C ASP A 11 -8.25 -22.43 4.21
N VAL A 12 -6.95 -22.35 4.47
CA VAL A 12 -5.88 -22.61 3.48
C VAL A 12 -4.98 -23.72 4.01
N SER A 13 -4.48 -24.60 3.13
CA SER A 13 -3.55 -25.64 3.56
C SER A 13 -2.26 -25.04 4.16
N ASN A 14 -1.82 -25.59 5.29
CA ASN A 14 -0.59 -25.13 5.95
C ASN A 14 0.67 -25.25 5.06
N PRO A 15 0.88 -26.34 4.29
CA PRO A 15 2.02 -26.42 3.38
C PRO A 15 2.07 -25.29 2.35
N TYR A 16 0.92 -24.93 1.78
CA TYR A 16 0.82 -23.86 0.79
C TYR A 16 1.08 -22.49 1.40
N LEU A 17 0.49 -22.20 2.57
CA LEU A 17 0.72 -20.94 3.26
C LEU A 17 2.19 -20.78 3.69
N SER A 18 2.84 -21.85 4.13
CA SER A 18 4.29 -21.85 4.41
C SER A 18 5.16 -21.65 3.16
N GLN A 19 4.69 -22.01 1.95
CA GLN A 19 5.41 -21.67 0.72
C GLN A 19 5.31 -20.17 0.40
N ILE A 20 4.13 -19.57 0.64
CA ILE A 20 3.90 -18.13 0.47
C ILE A 20 4.78 -17.32 1.44
N GLU A 21 4.80 -17.69 2.72
CA GLU A 21 5.61 -16.99 3.74
C GLU A 21 7.11 -17.00 3.40
N ARG A 22 7.60 -18.07 2.77
CA ARG A 22 9.00 -18.22 2.32
C ARG A 22 9.28 -17.54 0.97
N GLY A 23 8.29 -16.89 0.36
CA GLY A 23 8.41 -16.26 -0.96
C GLY A 23 8.53 -17.25 -2.12
N LEU A 24 8.27 -18.55 -1.91
CA LEU A 24 8.38 -19.60 -2.91
C LEU A 24 7.18 -19.66 -3.86
N ARG A 25 6.06 -19.05 -3.46
CA ARG A 25 4.81 -18.98 -4.23
C ARG A 25 4.21 -17.59 -4.13
N LYS A 26 3.68 -17.11 -5.27
CA LYS A 26 2.83 -15.92 -5.31
C LYS A 26 1.39 -16.33 -4.99
N PRO A 27 0.75 -15.75 -3.97
CA PRO A 27 -0.65 -16.03 -3.66
C PRO A 27 -1.59 -15.41 -4.71
N SER A 28 -2.76 -16.01 -4.92
CA SER A 28 -3.84 -15.40 -5.68
C SER A 28 -4.55 -14.32 -4.84
N ALA A 29 -5.36 -13.49 -5.49
CA ALA A 29 -6.18 -12.48 -4.81
C ALA A 29 -7.13 -13.11 -3.77
N GLU A 30 -7.74 -14.25 -4.10
CA GLU A 30 -8.62 -15.00 -3.20
C GLU A 30 -7.89 -15.45 -1.92
N ILE A 31 -6.67 -15.99 -2.05
CA ILE A 31 -5.86 -16.42 -0.91
C ILE A 31 -5.48 -15.22 -0.04
N LEU A 32 -5.12 -14.09 -0.66
CA LEU A 32 -4.83 -12.85 0.07
C LEU A 32 -6.07 -12.33 0.82
N GLN A 33 -7.26 -12.45 0.24
CA GLN A 33 -8.51 -12.06 0.89
C GLN A 33 -8.82 -12.94 2.11
N GLN A 34 -8.67 -14.27 1.97
CA GLN A 34 -8.84 -15.23 3.08
C GLN A 34 -7.86 -14.96 4.23
N VAL A 35 -6.60 -14.70 3.90
CA VAL A 35 -5.55 -14.36 4.88
C VAL A 35 -5.84 -13.01 5.55
N ALA A 36 -6.27 -12.00 4.81
CA ALA A 36 -6.65 -10.70 5.36
C ALA A 36 -7.80 -10.82 6.37
N GLN A 37 -8.83 -11.60 6.02
CA GLN A 37 -9.99 -11.84 6.87
C GLN A 37 -9.60 -12.57 8.17
N ALA A 38 -8.75 -13.60 8.06
CA ALA A 38 -8.25 -14.34 9.22
C ALA A 38 -7.40 -13.46 10.17
N LEU A 39 -6.63 -12.52 9.60
CA LEU A 39 -5.82 -11.56 10.34
C LEU A 39 -6.59 -10.32 10.80
N LYS A 40 -7.83 -10.13 10.33
CA LYS A 40 -8.65 -8.92 10.54
C LYS A 40 -7.95 -7.63 10.12
N ILE A 41 -7.27 -7.67 8.96
CA ILE A 41 -6.63 -6.51 8.35
C ILE A 41 -7.27 -6.18 7.00
N SER A 42 -6.98 -4.99 6.48
CA SER A 42 -7.45 -4.61 5.16
C SER A 42 -6.86 -5.51 4.07
N VAL A 43 -7.74 -6.03 3.21
CA VAL A 43 -7.38 -6.76 1.99
C VAL A 43 -6.57 -5.86 1.06
N GLU A 44 -6.91 -4.58 0.99
CA GLU A 44 -6.23 -3.58 0.17
C GLU A 44 -4.74 -3.48 0.55
N THR A 45 -4.43 -3.41 1.85
CA THR A 45 -3.06 -3.38 2.34
C THR A 45 -2.25 -4.60 1.88
N LEU A 46 -2.88 -5.77 1.85
CA LEU A 46 -2.25 -7.00 1.37
C LEU A 46 -2.07 -6.99 -0.15
N TYR A 47 -3.04 -6.47 -0.90
CA TYR A 47 -2.95 -6.35 -2.36
C TYR A 47 -1.85 -5.38 -2.79
N VAL A 48 -1.70 -4.26 -2.10
CA VAL A 48 -0.60 -3.30 -2.30
C VAL A 48 0.75 -3.98 -2.05
N LYS A 49 0.92 -4.64 -0.90
CA LYS A 49 2.16 -5.37 -0.57
C LYS A 49 2.47 -6.51 -1.54
N ALA A 50 1.44 -7.13 -2.10
CA ALA A 50 1.58 -8.19 -3.12
C ALA A 50 1.81 -7.64 -4.54
N GLY A 51 1.74 -6.31 -4.74
CA GLY A 51 1.86 -5.67 -6.05
C GLY A 51 0.67 -5.92 -6.99
N ILE A 52 -0.49 -6.31 -6.44
CA ILE A 52 -1.75 -6.52 -7.18
C ILE A 52 -2.47 -5.19 -7.38
N LEU A 53 -2.47 -4.36 -6.34
CA LEU A 53 -2.99 -3.00 -6.39
C LEU A 53 -1.80 -2.03 -6.39
N PRO A 54 -1.85 -0.92 -7.15
CA PRO A 54 -0.93 0.18 -6.91
C PRO A 54 -1.04 0.63 -5.45
N ASP A 55 0.08 1.00 -4.85
CA ASP A 55 0.09 1.64 -3.53
C ASP A 55 -0.60 3.01 -3.67
N GLY A 56 -1.92 3.03 -3.48
CA GLY A 56 -2.74 4.22 -3.65
C GLY A 56 -2.43 5.33 -2.66
N ASP A 57 -1.58 5.07 -1.65
CA ASP A 57 -1.42 5.98 -0.52
C ASP A 57 0.02 6.09 0.00
N ARG A 58 1.02 6.15 -0.89
CA ARG A 58 2.33 6.71 -0.52
C ARG A 58 3.18 7.14 -1.72
N ARG A 59 3.10 8.44 -2.05
CA ARG A 59 4.18 9.21 -2.68
C ARG A 59 4.37 9.09 -4.20
N THR A 60 3.30 9.19 -4.97
CA THR A 60 3.38 9.94 -6.23
C THR A 60 2.60 11.24 -6.04
N SER A 61 3.33 12.26 -5.54
CA SER A 61 3.11 13.70 -5.73
C SER A 61 1.77 14.36 -5.31
N THR A 62 1.02 13.85 -4.34
CA THR A 62 -0.33 14.41 -4.02
C THR A 62 -0.36 15.90 -3.65
N VAL A 63 0.60 16.42 -2.90
CA VAL A 63 0.60 17.85 -2.51
C VAL A 63 1.12 18.74 -3.63
N ARG A 64 2.22 18.33 -4.30
CA ARG A 64 2.78 19.09 -5.42
C ARG A 64 1.83 19.09 -6.62
N GLU A 65 1.27 17.93 -7.00
CA GLU A 65 0.25 17.84 -8.05
C GLU A 65 -1.01 18.59 -7.67
N ALA A 66 -1.45 18.55 -6.40
CA ALA A 66 -2.59 19.36 -5.97
C ALA A 66 -2.31 20.87 -6.09
N ILE A 67 -1.11 21.33 -5.74
CA ILE A 67 -0.70 22.73 -5.94
C ILE A 67 -0.65 23.07 -7.44
N GLU A 68 -0.08 22.19 -8.26
CA GLU A 68 0.05 22.42 -9.71
C GLU A 68 -1.32 22.39 -10.43
N ALA A 69 -2.27 21.58 -9.96
CA ALA A 69 -3.61 21.44 -10.52
C ALA A 69 -4.64 22.46 -10.00
N ASP A 70 -4.31 23.27 -8.99
CA ASP A 70 -5.24 24.24 -8.41
C ASP A 70 -5.54 25.39 -9.39
N GLU A 71 -6.80 25.55 -9.78
CA GLU A 71 -7.25 26.57 -10.75
C GLU A 71 -7.36 27.98 -10.13
N TYR A 72 -7.39 28.09 -8.79
CA TYR A 72 -7.44 29.37 -8.09
C TYR A 72 -6.06 29.99 -7.86
N LEU A 73 -4.99 29.23 -8.13
CA LEU A 73 -3.62 29.69 -8.00
C LEU A 73 -3.05 30.15 -9.35
N THR A 74 -2.36 31.28 -9.33
CA THR A 74 -1.53 31.71 -10.45
C THR A 74 -0.24 30.88 -10.51
N ASP A 75 0.42 30.84 -11.67
CA ASP A 75 1.69 30.11 -11.83
C ASP A 75 2.76 30.52 -10.81
N ASP A 76 2.81 31.81 -10.46
CA ASP A 76 3.77 32.31 -9.47
C ASP A 76 3.42 31.84 -8.05
N GLN A 77 2.13 31.79 -7.70
CA GLN A 77 1.67 31.25 -6.42
C GLN A 77 1.93 29.74 -6.31
N LYS A 78 1.73 28.99 -7.40
CA LYS A 78 2.06 27.56 -7.48
C LYS A 78 3.55 27.33 -7.23
N ARG A 79 4.42 28.07 -7.92
CA ARG A 79 5.88 28.00 -7.72
C ARG A 79 6.27 28.34 -6.28
N ALA A 80 5.66 29.36 -5.68
CA ALA A 80 5.94 29.73 -4.30
C ALA A 80 5.59 28.62 -3.30
N LEU A 81 4.39 28.04 -3.42
CA LEU A 81 3.92 26.96 -2.55
C LEU A 81 4.76 25.70 -2.70
N VAL A 82 5.13 25.35 -3.93
CA VAL A 82 6.05 24.25 -4.23
C VAL A 82 7.40 24.46 -3.54
N ASN A 83 7.99 25.65 -3.65
CA ASN A 83 9.29 25.94 -3.04
C ASN A 83 9.25 25.83 -1.50
N VAL A 84 8.17 26.31 -0.88
CA VAL A 84 7.95 26.18 0.57
C VAL A 84 7.82 24.71 0.95
N TYR A 85 6.98 23.96 0.24
CA TYR A 85 6.81 22.53 0.45
C TYR A 85 8.13 21.76 0.37
N ASP A 86 8.93 22.01 -0.67
CA ASP A 86 10.25 21.39 -0.85
C ASP A 86 11.22 21.74 0.28
N SER A 87 11.20 22.99 0.77
CA SER A 87 12.07 23.42 1.87
C SER A 87 11.79 22.69 3.19
N PHE A 88 10.52 22.36 3.46
CA PHE A 88 10.16 21.57 4.63
C PHE A 88 10.55 20.11 4.50
N LEU A 89 10.52 19.55 3.29
CA LEU A 89 11.00 18.19 3.04
C LEU A 89 12.53 18.08 3.12
N ALA A 90 13.27 19.12 2.70
CA ALA A 90 14.73 19.13 2.77
C ALA A 90 15.27 19.31 4.21
N SER A 91 14.41 19.72 5.15
CA SER A 91 14.76 20.01 6.54
C SER A 91 14.50 18.86 7.52
N GLY A 92 14.00 17.71 7.07
CA GLY A 92 13.70 16.52 7.88
C GLY A 92 14.51 15.30 7.46
#